data_AF-A9VN10-F1
#
_entry.id   AF-A9VN10-F1
#
_cell.length_a   1.000
_cell.length_b   1.000
_cell.length_c   1.000
_cell.angle_alpha   90.00
_cell.angle_beta   90.00
_cell.angle_gamma   90.00
#
_symmetry.space_group_name_H-M   'P 1'
#
loop_
_entity.id
_entity.type
_entity.pdbx_description
1 polymer ?
#
loop_
_entity_poly.entity_id
_entity_poly.type
_entity_poly.pdbx_seq_one_letter_code
_entity_poly.pdbx_strand_id
1 'polypeptide(L)'
;MQDFIINLHAALKPLGFKKKRHTFSKADNGFYKIIHIQKSQFGDDFYINIGVHPIGLPQLITDQLQVKENISIFDCILRTRIEPIHMKQNQLLHNVSHETIDIPNYLSTIFDWFQTWASYKNLIKTTIHSITPVLAVVPILQEKAFLLLTCFSFYKLKQYEQANRYLQQYLYCSVHLNNKERETVFFHEVDMYMKKLVENAM
;
A
#
# COMPACT_ATOMS: atom_id res chain seq x y z
N MET A 1 -13.44 12.51 -16.09
CA MET A 1 -12.22 12.36 -15.26
C MET A 1 -11.74 13.67 -14.63
N GLN A 2 -11.64 14.79 -15.38
CA GLN A 2 -11.12 16.05 -14.83
C GLN A 2 -11.99 16.61 -13.69
N ASP A 3 -13.31 16.65 -13.85
CA ASP A 3 -14.24 17.11 -12.81
C ASP A 3 -14.18 16.23 -11.55
N PHE A 4 -14.06 14.90 -11.74
CA PHE A 4 -13.83 13.98 -10.63
C PHE A 4 -12.60 14.35 -9.82
N ILE A 5 -11.47 14.65 -10.48
CA ILE A 5 -10.22 15.02 -9.82
C ILE A 5 -10.35 16.37 -9.09
N ILE A 6 -11.08 17.33 -9.66
CA ILE A 6 -11.33 18.63 -9.04
C ILE A 6 -12.13 18.45 -7.75
N ASN A 7 -13.24 17.71 -7.83
CA ASN A 7 -14.11 17.49 -6.69
C ASN A 7 -13.44 16.61 -5.62
N LEU A 8 -12.68 15.57 -6.03
CA LEU A 8 -11.87 14.76 -5.12
C LEU A 8 -10.80 15.62 -4.42
N HIS A 9 -10.17 16.55 -5.14
CA HIS A 9 -9.21 17.49 -4.55
C HIS A 9 -9.88 18.39 -3.50
N ALA A 10 -11.06 18.93 -3.80
CA ALA A 10 -11.81 19.77 -2.87
C ALA A 10 -12.15 19.01 -1.57
N ALA A 11 -12.53 17.74 -1.67
CA ALA A 11 -12.85 16.90 -0.51
C ALA A 11 -11.60 16.46 0.30
N LEU A 12 -10.49 16.13 -0.37
CA LEU A 12 -9.29 15.61 0.29
C LEU A 12 -8.39 16.70 0.89
N LYS A 13 -8.44 17.93 0.36
CA LYS A 13 -7.58 19.04 0.81
C LYS A 13 -7.79 19.39 2.29
N PRO A 14 -9.02 19.54 2.82
CA PRO A 14 -9.26 19.76 4.25
C PRO A 14 -8.77 18.61 5.14
N LEU A 15 -8.69 17.39 4.59
CA LEU A 15 -8.22 16.19 5.29
C LEU A 15 -6.69 16.06 5.30
N GLY A 16 -5.97 17.04 4.74
CA GLY A 16 -4.51 17.14 4.76
C GLY A 16 -3.79 16.42 3.62
N PHE A 17 -4.50 15.97 2.58
CA PHE A 17 -3.85 15.39 1.40
C PHE A 17 -3.24 16.46 0.50
N LYS A 18 -2.02 16.21 0.04
CA LYS A 18 -1.31 17.01 -0.96
C LYS A 18 -1.55 16.42 -2.33
N LYS A 19 -1.83 17.26 -3.34
CA LYS A 19 -2.05 16.83 -4.73
C LYS A 19 -0.81 17.09 -5.59
N LYS A 20 -0.41 16.11 -6.40
CA LYS A 20 0.56 16.24 -7.50
C LYS A 20 0.03 15.49 -8.73
N ARG A 21 -0.30 16.23 -9.79
CA ARG A 21 -0.97 15.69 -11.01
C ARG A 21 -2.23 14.88 -10.64
N HIS A 22 -2.25 13.59 -10.91
CA HIS A 22 -3.35 12.65 -10.64
C HIS A 22 -3.18 11.87 -9.32
N THR A 23 -2.21 12.26 -8.49
CA THR A 23 -1.88 11.61 -7.23
C THR A 23 -2.20 12.51 -6.05
N PHE A 24 -2.81 11.94 -5.02
CA PHE A 24 -3.03 12.55 -3.72
C PHE A 24 -2.27 11.75 -2.68
N SER A 25 -1.48 12.43 -1.86
CA SER A 25 -0.66 11.78 -0.82
C SER A 25 -0.84 12.46 0.53
N LYS A 26 -0.83 11.65 1.58
CA LYS A 26 -0.80 12.11 2.97
C LYS A 26 0.15 11.24 3.77
N ALA A 27 0.94 11.85 4.64
CA ALA A 27 1.72 11.15 5.65
C ALA A 27 1.08 11.45 7.01
N ASP A 28 0.50 10.44 7.66
CA ASP A 28 -0.08 10.55 9.00
C ASP A 28 -0.03 9.21 9.73
N ASN A 29 -0.05 9.26 11.07
CA ASN A 29 -0.05 8.06 11.93
C ASN A 29 1.05 7.02 11.62
N GLY A 30 2.18 7.46 11.07
CA GLY A 30 3.29 6.58 10.71
C GLY A 30 3.13 5.86 9.37
N PHE A 31 2.21 6.29 8.50
CA PHE A 31 1.99 5.71 7.17
C PHE A 31 1.94 6.79 6.08
N TYR A 32 2.44 6.45 4.90
CA TYR A 32 2.08 7.09 3.65
C TYR A 32 0.77 6.49 3.13
N LYS A 33 -0.20 7.35 2.82
CA LYS A 33 -1.48 7.02 2.18
C LYS A 33 -1.51 7.68 0.81
N ILE A 34 -1.67 6.88 -0.23
CA ILE A 34 -1.63 7.33 -1.62
C ILE A 34 -2.95 6.98 -2.31
N ILE A 35 -3.49 7.94 -3.05
CA ILE A 35 -4.62 7.75 -3.97
C ILE A 35 -4.14 8.21 -5.35
N HIS A 36 -4.22 7.35 -6.36
CA HIS A 36 -3.77 7.64 -7.71
C HIS A 36 -4.85 7.33 -8.73
N ILE A 37 -5.26 8.36 -9.47
CA ILE A 37 -6.26 8.26 -10.53
C ILE A 37 -5.55 7.92 -11.84
N GLN A 38 -5.85 6.75 -12.39
CA GLN A 38 -5.23 6.24 -13.60
C GLN A 38 -6.25 6.20 -14.73
N LYS A 39 -5.98 6.88 -15.86
CA LYS A 39 -6.81 6.75 -17.06
C LYS A 39 -6.68 5.34 -17.65
N SER A 40 -7.78 4.76 -18.12
CA SER A 40 -7.76 3.53 -18.91
C SER A 40 -7.05 3.74 -20.24
N GLN A 41 -6.38 2.69 -20.72
CA GLN A 41 -5.84 2.65 -22.09
C GLN A 41 -6.89 2.24 -23.13
N PHE A 42 -7.99 1.63 -22.68
CA PHE A 42 -9.00 0.97 -23.53
C PHE A 42 -10.38 1.63 -23.43
N GLY A 43 -10.46 2.95 -23.33
CA GLY A 43 -11.73 3.70 -23.29
C GLY A 43 -11.66 4.98 -22.45
N ASP A 44 -12.83 5.52 -22.12
CA ASP A 44 -12.98 6.74 -21.31
C ASP A 44 -13.00 6.50 -19.80
N ASP A 45 -12.85 5.24 -19.38
CA ASP A 45 -12.81 4.84 -17.98
C ASP A 45 -11.52 5.30 -17.27
N PHE A 46 -11.58 5.34 -15.94
CA PHE A 46 -10.41 5.53 -15.09
C PHE A 46 -10.47 4.58 -13.89
N TYR A 47 -9.35 4.33 -13.24
CA TYR A 47 -9.25 3.51 -12.05
C TYR A 47 -8.72 4.33 -10.88
N ILE A 48 -9.17 4.00 -9.67
CA ILE A 48 -8.67 4.59 -8.43
C ILE A 48 -7.75 3.56 -7.78
N ASN A 49 -6.43 3.76 -7.89
CA ASN A 49 -5.48 2.94 -7.16
C ASN A 49 -5.23 3.57 -5.79
N ILE A 50 -5.33 2.80 -4.73
CA ILE A 50 -5.00 3.25 -3.37
C ILE A 50 -3.88 2.40 -2.79
N GLY A 51 -3.02 3.03 -1.99
CA GLY A 51 -1.88 2.34 -1.41
C GLY A 51 -1.48 2.89 -0.06
N VAL A 52 -0.92 1.99 0.75
CA VAL A 52 -0.39 2.28 2.08
C VAL A 52 1.03 1.75 2.18
N HIS A 53 1.90 2.55 2.79
CA HIS A 53 3.27 2.14 3.11
C HIS A 53 3.69 2.71 4.47
N PRO A 54 4.17 1.90 5.42
CA PRO A 54 4.65 2.42 6.70
C PRO A 54 5.89 3.30 6.56
N ILE A 55 5.93 4.45 7.24
CA ILE A 55 7.06 5.38 7.19
C ILE A 55 8.29 4.72 7.85
N GLY A 56 9.38 4.60 7.08
CA GLY A 56 10.62 3.97 7.53
C GLY A 56 10.72 2.47 7.25
N LEU A 57 9.70 1.86 6.62
CA LEU A 57 9.79 0.48 6.16
C LEU A 57 10.69 0.42 4.91
N PRO A 58 11.66 -0.49 4.84
CA PRO A 58 12.49 -0.67 3.65
C PRO A 58 11.75 -1.46 2.56
N GLN A 59 12.12 -1.22 1.31
CA GLN A 59 11.69 -2.06 0.18
C GLN A 59 12.56 -3.32 0.09
N LEU A 60 11.96 -4.47 -0.24
CA LEU A 60 12.67 -5.71 -0.51
C LEU A 60 13.32 -5.63 -1.90
N ILE A 61 14.53 -5.08 -1.95
CA ILE A 61 15.37 -4.98 -3.13
C ILE A 61 16.70 -5.65 -2.81
N THR A 62 17.15 -6.54 -3.70
CA THR A 62 18.43 -7.25 -3.55
C THR A 62 19.59 -6.29 -3.43
N ASP A 63 20.46 -6.53 -2.45
CA ASP A 63 21.70 -5.78 -2.20
C ASP A 63 21.54 -4.26 -2.04
N GLN A 64 20.34 -3.79 -1.69
CA GLN A 64 20.06 -2.37 -1.53
C GLN A 64 19.14 -2.09 -0.34
N LEU A 65 19.52 -1.13 0.49
CA LEU A 65 18.62 -0.51 1.46
C LEU A 65 17.93 0.69 0.82
N GLN A 66 16.63 0.56 0.53
CA GLN A 66 15.81 1.69 0.08
C GLN A 66 14.68 1.96 1.07
N VAL A 67 14.77 3.10 1.77
CA VAL A 67 13.71 3.66 2.62
C VAL A 67 13.25 4.96 1.98
N LYS A 68 12.09 4.94 1.31
CA LYS A 68 11.61 6.09 0.52
C LYS A 68 10.83 7.08 1.37
N GLU A 69 11.17 8.36 1.23
CA GLU A 69 10.42 9.47 1.85
C GLU A 69 9.29 10.00 0.94
N ASN A 70 9.44 9.84 -0.37
CA ASN A 70 8.46 10.26 -1.38
C ASN A 70 7.91 9.05 -2.14
N ILE A 71 7.03 8.29 -1.47
CA ILE A 71 6.49 7.04 -2.01
C ILE A 71 5.47 7.28 -3.12
N SER A 72 5.66 6.58 -4.25
CA SER A 72 4.65 6.48 -5.30
C SER A 72 3.68 5.34 -5.03
N ILE A 73 2.57 5.28 -5.77
CA ILE A 73 1.60 4.18 -5.67
C ILE A 73 2.22 2.80 -5.98
N PHE A 74 3.29 2.76 -6.78
CA PHE A 74 3.99 1.53 -7.14
C PHE A 74 5.01 1.10 -6.08
N ASP A 75 5.36 2.01 -5.16
CA ASP A 75 6.27 1.74 -4.05
C ASP A 75 5.53 1.26 -2.78
N CYS A 76 4.20 1.43 -2.73
CA CYS A 76 3.40 1.01 -1.59
C CYS A 76 3.45 -0.50 -1.39
N ILE A 77 3.66 -0.97 -0.15
CA ILE A 77 3.69 -2.41 0.17
C ILE A 77 2.28 -3.00 0.18
N LEU A 78 1.28 -2.18 0.54
CA LEU A 78 -0.14 -2.53 0.42
C LEU A 78 -0.78 -1.68 -0.67
N ARG A 79 -1.50 -2.32 -1.59
CA ARG A 79 -2.18 -1.65 -2.69
C ARG A 79 -3.45 -2.40 -3.06
N THR A 80 -4.49 -1.65 -3.41
CA THR A 80 -5.63 -2.20 -4.14
C THR A 80 -6.11 -1.21 -5.20
N ARG A 81 -6.98 -1.70 -6.07
CA ARG A 81 -7.71 -0.88 -7.03
C ARG A 81 -9.17 -0.87 -6.63
N ILE A 82 -9.71 0.32 -6.45
CA ILE A 82 -11.16 0.51 -6.41
C ILE A 82 -11.59 0.69 -7.86
N GLU A 83 -12.32 -0.30 -8.36
CA GLU A 83 -13.02 -0.18 -9.63
C GLU A 83 -14.13 0.85 -9.46
N PRO A 84 -14.25 1.85 -10.34
CA PRO A 84 -15.43 2.68 -10.34
C PRO A 84 -16.65 1.78 -10.56
N ILE A 85 -17.63 1.88 -9.66
CA ILE A 85 -18.96 1.29 -9.88
C ILE A 85 -19.40 1.84 -11.23
N HIS A 86 -19.61 0.94 -12.19
CA HIS A 86 -19.81 1.23 -13.60
C HIS A 86 -20.46 2.59 -13.83
N MET A 87 -19.70 3.52 -14.41
CA MET A 87 -20.27 4.64 -15.15
C MET A 87 -20.97 4.03 -16.37
N LYS A 88 -22.14 3.43 -16.18
CA LYS A 88 -23.00 3.12 -17.32
C LYS A 88 -23.37 4.47 -17.91
N GLN A 89 -22.64 4.90 -18.94
CA GLN A 89 -23.19 5.83 -19.91
C GLN A 89 -24.54 5.24 -20.30
N ASN A 90 -25.63 5.91 -19.92
CA ASN A 90 -26.94 5.70 -20.50
C ASN A 90 -26.85 6.05 -21.99
N GLN A 91 -26.30 5.15 -22.81
CA GLN A 91 -26.24 5.29 -24.26
C GLN A 91 -27.63 5.16 -24.92
N LEU A 92 -28.70 5.05 -24.14
CA LEU A 92 -30.08 4.92 -24.64
C LEU A 92 -31.01 6.08 -24.28
N LEU A 93 -30.53 7.12 -23.58
CA LEU A 93 -31.37 8.30 -23.27
C LEU A 93 -30.59 9.58 -23.54
N HIS A 94 -30.66 10.05 -24.79
CA HIS A 94 -30.51 11.48 -25.04
C HIS A 94 -31.54 12.21 -24.18
N ASN A 95 -31.06 13.10 -23.29
CA ASN A 95 -31.83 14.02 -22.44
C ASN A 95 -32.11 13.59 -20.99
N VAL A 96 -31.12 13.08 -20.24
CA VAL A 96 -31.13 13.24 -18.78
C VAL A 96 -29.71 13.52 -18.27
N SER A 97 -29.62 14.49 -17.35
CA SER A 97 -28.45 15.10 -16.73
C SER A 97 -27.27 14.17 -16.44
N HIS A 98 -26.05 14.69 -16.62
CA HIS A 98 -24.78 14.17 -16.12
C HIS A 98 -24.97 13.42 -14.78
N GLU A 99 -24.84 12.10 -14.79
CA GLU A 99 -24.78 11.33 -13.54
C GLU A 99 -23.59 11.84 -12.73
N THR A 100 -23.89 12.59 -11.68
CA THR A 100 -22.91 13.08 -10.72
C THR A 100 -22.22 11.89 -10.10
N ILE A 101 -20.91 11.79 -10.33
CA ILE A 101 -20.06 10.81 -9.68
C ILE A 101 -20.24 10.97 -8.17
N ASP A 102 -20.75 9.94 -7.50
CA ASP A 102 -20.97 9.95 -6.05
C ASP A 102 -19.64 9.81 -5.30
N ILE A 103 -18.93 10.94 -5.22
CA ILE A 103 -17.65 11.09 -4.52
C ILE A 103 -17.74 10.65 -3.05
N PRO A 104 -18.81 10.97 -2.29
CA PRO A 104 -19.02 10.44 -0.95
C PRO A 104 -18.83 8.93 -0.82
N ASN A 105 -19.39 8.12 -1.72
CA ASN A 105 -19.26 6.66 -1.66
C ASN A 105 -17.80 6.21 -1.86
N TYR A 106 -17.10 6.77 -2.85
CA TYR A 106 -15.69 6.46 -3.07
C TYR A 106 -14.82 6.86 -1.89
N LEU A 107 -15.07 8.02 -1.30
CA LEU A 107 -14.33 8.48 -0.12
C LEU A 107 -14.52 7.53 1.06
N SER A 108 -15.76 7.07 1.34
CA SER A 108 -16.00 6.09 2.39
C SER A 108 -15.16 4.83 2.16
N THR A 109 -15.24 4.22 0.98
CA THR A 109 -14.47 3.01 0.66
C THR A 109 -12.96 3.22 0.80
N ILE A 110 -12.44 4.36 0.31
CA ILE A 110 -11.01 4.70 0.43
C ILE A 110 -10.61 4.84 1.90
N PHE A 111 -11.41 5.53 2.71
CA PHE A 111 -11.09 5.77 4.12
C PHE A 111 -11.24 4.51 4.96
N ASP A 112 -12.24 3.67 4.73
CA ASP A 112 -12.40 2.37 5.41
C ASP A 112 -11.19 1.46 5.12
N TRP A 113 -10.74 1.45 3.87
CA TRP A 113 -9.53 0.73 3.49
C TRP A 113 -8.28 1.31 4.19
N PHE A 114 -8.11 2.64 4.24
CA PHE A 114 -7.02 3.25 4.99
C PHE A 114 -7.09 2.98 6.49
N GLN A 115 -8.27 2.99 7.11
CA GLN A 115 -8.42 2.65 8.54
C GLN A 115 -8.01 1.20 8.82
N THR A 116 -8.33 0.30 7.88
CA THR A 116 -7.97 -1.11 7.98
C THR A 116 -6.46 -1.29 7.90
N TRP A 117 -5.82 -0.73 6.86
CA TRP A 117 -4.43 -1.08 6.50
C TRP A 117 -3.36 -0.09 6.98
N ALA A 118 -3.70 1.17 7.23
CA ALA A 118 -2.79 2.18 7.82
C ALA A 118 -2.87 2.18 9.36
N SER A 119 -2.85 0.99 9.96
CA SER A 119 -2.96 0.78 11.40
C SER A 119 -2.05 -0.37 11.83
N TYR A 120 -0.97 -0.07 12.55
CA TYR A 120 -0.08 -1.11 13.08
C TYR A 120 -0.83 -2.12 13.95
N LYS A 121 -1.85 -1.68 14.70
CA LYS A 121 -2.69 -2.56 15.54
C LYS A 121 -3.48 -3.57 14.72
N ASN A 122 -3.94 -3.20 13.54
CA ASN A 122 -4.66 -4.10 12.64
C ASN A 122 -3.69 -5.02 11.91
N LEU A 123 -2.54 -4.49 11.47
CA LEU A 123 -1.51 -5.25 10.79
C LEU A 123 -0.98 -6.41 11.64
N ILE A 124 -0.74 -6.22 12.95
CA ILE A 124 -0.26 -7.32 13.81
C ILE A 124 -1.31 -8.41 14.08
N LYS A 125 -2.61 -8.12 13.84
CA LYS A 125 -3.73 -9.06 14.03
C LYS A 125 -4.12 -9.78 12.75
N THR A 126 -3.58 -9.35 11.62
CA THR A 126 -3.91 -9.91 10.31
C THR A 126 -3.20 -11.24 10.09
N THR A 127 -3.68 -11.99 9.09
CA THR A 127 -3.02 -13.23 8.66
C THR A 127 -2.44 -13.05 7.27
N ILE A 128 -1.48 -13.90 6.90
CA ILE A 128 -0.95 -13.93 5.53
C ILE A 128 -2.08 -14.07 4.49
N HIS A 129 -3.06 -14.93 4.73
CA HIS A 129 -4.20 -15.13 3.83
C HIS A 129 -5.03 -13.85 3.62
N SER A 130 -5.23 -13.06 4.68
CA SER A 130 -6.02 -11.83 4.63
C SER A 130 -5.31 -10.68 3.94
N ILE A 131 -3.97 -10.61 4.05
CA ILE A 131 -3.18 -9.50 3.51
C ILE A 131 -2.62 -9.79 2.12
N THR A 132 -2.44 -11.05 1.73
CA THR A 132 -1.95 -11.46 0.40
C THR A 132 -2.67 -10.78 -0.77
N PRO A 133 -4.01 -10.63 -0.79
CA PRO A 133 -4.71 -9.97 -1.89
C PRO A 133 -4.33 -8.50 -2.10
N VAL A 134 -3.80 -7.84 -1.06
CA VAL A 134 -3.42 -6.43 -1.10
C VAL A 134 -1.91 -6.21 -1.01
N LEU A 135 -1.10 -7.28 -0.82
CA LEU A 135 0.35 -7.18 -0.84
C LEU A 135 0.85 -6.91 -2.26
N ALA A 136 1.47 -5.76 -2.46
CA ALA A 136 1.96 -5.31 -3.76
C ALA A 136 3.39 -5.79 -4.04
N VAL A 137 3.64 -7.09 -3.84
CA VAL A 137 4.91 -7.75 -4.14
C VAL A 137 4.68 -8.96 -5.05
N VAL A 138 5.72 -9.41 -5.73
CA VAL A 138 5.65 -10.64 -6.54
C VAL A 138 5.39 -11.86 -5.64
N PRO A 139 4.74 -12.93 -6.15
CA PRO A 139 4.30 -14.07 -5.33
C PRO A 139 5.40 -14.68 -4.46
N ILE A 140 6.61 -14.85 -5.00
CA ILE A 140 7.76 -15.43 -4.26
C ILE A 140 8.22 -14.60 -3.06
N LEU A 141 7.80 -13.33 -2.97
CA LEU A 141 8.14 -12.42 -1.86
C LEU A 141 7.01 -12.25 -0.84
N GLN A 142 5.82 -12.82 -1.05
CA GLN A 142 4.65 -12.54 -0.22
C GLN A 142 4.88 -12.89 1.25
N GLU A 143 5.45 -14.06 1.53
CA GLU A 143 5.74 -14.49 2.90
C GLU A 143 6.80 -13.58 3.55
N LYS A 144 7.92 -13.34 2.87
CA LYS A 144 8.99 -12.48 3.41
C LYS A 144 8.51 -11.04 3.63
N ALA A 145 7.70 -10.50 2.73
CA ALA A 145 7.08 -9.17 2.87
C ALA A 145 6.08 -9.10 4.03
N PHE A 146 5.27 -10.16 4.22
CA PHE A 146 4.36 -10.26 5.36
C PHE A 146 5.12 -10.27 6.68
N LEU A 147 6.17 -11.08 6.79
CA LEU A 147 7.00 -11.17 8.00
C LEU A 147 7.71 -9.84 8.30
N LEU A 148 8.26 -9.19 7.26
CA LEU A 148 8.87 -7.86 7.36
C LEU A 148 7.88 -6.82 7.89
N LEU A 149 6.70 -6.72 7.27
CA LEU A 149 5.66 -5.77 7.65
C LEU A 149 5.14 -6.01 9.07
N THR A 150 4.99 -7.28 9.45
CA THR A 150 4.51 -7.67 10.78
C THR A 150 5.56 -7.36 11.85
N CYS A 151 6.82 -7.72 11.62
CA CYS A 151 7.96 -7.36 12.46
C CYS A 151 8.02 -5.85 12.70
N PHE A 152 7.98 -5.06 11.61
CA PHE A 152 8.01 -3.61 11.70
C PHE A 152 6.81 -3.04 12.45
N SER A 153 5.62 -3.65 12.29
CA SER A 153 4.41 -3.23 12.99
C SER A 153 4.51 -3.46 14.51
N PHE A 154 5.01 -4.62 14.95
CA PHE A 154 5.28 -4.87 16.37
C PHE A 154 6.33 -3.91 16.94
N TYR A 155 7.40 -3.63 16.19
CA TYR A 155 8.41 -2.66 16.57
C TYR A 155 7.81 -1.26 16.78
N LYS A 156 6.99 -0.78 15.84
CA LYS A 156 6.33 0.54 15.95
C LYS A 156 5.34 0.62 17.11
N LEU A 157 4.79 -0.51 17.55
CA LEU A 157 3.96 -0.63 18.74
C LEU A 157 4.76 -0.83 20.04
N LYS A 158 6.10 -0.82 19.97
CA LYS A 158 7.01 -1.06 21.11
C LYS A 158 6.85 -2.45 21.75
N GLN A 159 6.37 -3.42 20.98
CA GLN A 159 6.24 -4.82 21.39
C GLN A 159 7.48 -5.59 20.92
N TYR A 160 8.62 -5.30 21.55
CA TYR A 160 9.94 -5.69 21.04
C TYR A 160 10.20 -7.19 21.06
N GLU A 161 9.65 -7.92 22.04
CA GLU A 161 9.76 -9.38 22.08
C GLU A 161 9.08 -10.02 20.86
N GLN A 162 7.86 -9.58 20.53
CA GLN A 162 7.14 -10.04 19.35
C GLN A 162 7.83 -9.58 18.06
N ALA A 163 8.34 -8.33 18.02
CA ALA A 163 9.11 -7.83 16.90
C ALA A 163 10.35 -8.71 16.63
N ASN A 164 11.10 -9.07 17.67
CA ASN A 164 12.26 -9.95 17.54
C ASN A 164 11.85 -11.36 17.07
N ARG A 165 10.75 -11.92 17.59
CA ARG A 165 10.23 -13.22 17.13
C ARG A 165 9.93 -13.22 15.62
N TYR A 166 9.30 -12.16 15.11
CA TYR A 166 9.02 -12.02 13.68
C TYR A 166 10.27 -11.68 12.87
N LEU A 167 11.24 -10.96 13.44
CA LEU A 167 12.55 -10.73 12.82
C LEU A 167 13.25 -12.07 12.56
N GLN A 168 13.30 -12.98 13.54
CA GLN A 168 13.93 -14.29 13.35
C GLN A 168 13.25 -15.11 12.25
N GLN A 169 11.92 -15.09 12.19
CA GLN A 169 11.16 -15.74 11.11
C GLN A 169 11.46 -15.09 9.75
N TYR A 170 11.48 -13.76 9.68
CA TYR A 170 11.83 -13.01 8.48
C TYR A 170 13.24 -13.36 7.96
N LEU A 171 14.22 -13.48 8.86
CA LEU A 171 15.60 -13.83 8.52
C LEU A 171 15.73 -15.28 8.05
N TYR A 172 14.94 -16.20 8.61
CA TYR A 172 14.92 -17.61 8.20
C TYR A 172 14.14 -17.84 6.89
N CYS A 173 13.22 -16.94 6.55
CA CYS A 173 12.44 -17.00 5.31
C CYS A 173 13.34 -16.81 4.08
N SER A 174 13.69 -17.93 3.44
CA SER A 174 14.50 -17.99 2.22
C SER A 174 13.61 -17.80 1.00
N VAL A 175 14.03 -16.92 0.09
CA VAL A 175 13.33 -16.69 -1.18
C VAL A 175 14.14 -17.32 -2.29
N HIS A 176 13.47 -18.06 -3.17
CA HIS A 176 14.09 -18.71 -4.33
C HIS A 176 13.47 -18.21 -5.63
N LEU A 177 14.31 -17.98 -6.63
CA LEU A 177 13.84 -17.69 -7.98
C LEU A 177 13.13 -18.93 -8.55
N ASN A 178 12.10 -18.69 -9.36
CA ASN A 178 11.40 -19.75 -10.07
C ASN A 178 12.14 -20.16 -11.36
N ASN A 179 13.42 -20.48 -11.23
CA ASN A 179 14.28 -20.99 -12.29
C ASN A 179 14.75 -22.43 -11.97
N LYS A 180 15.43 -23.08 -12.92
CA LYS A 180 15.89 -24.47 -12.76
C LYS A 180 16.82 -24.66 -11.55
N GLU A 181 17.62 -23.64 -11.26
CA GLU A 181 18.67 -23.69 -10.24
C GLU A 181 18.16 -23.30 -8.84
N ARG A 182 16.93 -22.77 -8.74
CA ARG A 182 16.30 -22.28 -7.50
C ARG A 182 17.22 -21.34 -6.70
N GLU A 183 17.88 -20.44 -7.42
CA GLU A 183 18.82 -19.49 -6.84
C GLU A 183 18.19 -18.71 -5.70
N THR A 184 18.92 -18.59 -4.60
CA THR A 184 18.48 -17.85 -3.42
C THR A 184 18.62 -16.34 -3.66
N VAL A 185 17.56 -15.60 -3.31
CA VAL A 185 17.53 -14.15 -3.36
C VAL A 185 17.91 -13.60 -1.99
N PHE A 186 18.97 -12.78 -1.94
CA PHE A 186 19.48 -12.21 -0.69
C PHE A 186 19.05 -10.75 -0.51
N PHE A 187 18.71 -10.38 0.73
CA PHE A 187 18.28 -9.03 1.11
C PHE A 187 19.17 -8.46 2.23
N HIS A 188 20.47 -8.71 2.15
CA HIS A 188 21.43 -8.46 3.24
C HIS A 188 21.31 -7.06 3.86
N GLU A 189 21.23 -6.03 3.03
CA GLU A 189 21.11 -4.63 3.47
C GLU A 189 19.82 -4.37 4.27
N VAL A 190 18.70 -4.96 3.82
CA VAL A 190 17.41 -4.88 4.52
C VAL A 190 17.46 -5.68 5.82
N ASP A 191 18.07 -6.87 5.79
CA ASP A 191 18.22 -7.73 6.96
C ASP A 191 19.03 -7.03 8.06
N MET A 192 20.15 -6.41 7.70
CA MET A 192 20.99 -5.64 8.62
C MET A 192 20.27 -4.41 9.17
N TYR A 193 19.51 -3.69 8.33
CA TYR A 193 18.69 -2.58 8.77
C TYR A 193 17.65 -3.02 9.81
N MET A 194 16.93 -4.09 9.54
CA MET A 194 15.89 -4.59 10.44
C MET A 194 16.47 -5.14 11.75
N LYS A 195 17.60 -5.85 11.71
CA LYS A 195 18.33 -6.28 12.91
C LYS A 195 18.71 -5.09 13.78
N LYS A 196 19.43 -4.11 13.21
CA LYS A 196 19.84 -2.90 13.93
C LYS A 196 18.65 -2.16 14.53
N LEU A 197 17.53 -2.10 13.81
CA LEU A 197 16.32 -1.42 14.26
C LEU A 197 15.66 -2.11 15.46
N VAL A 198 15.56 -3.45 15.45
CA VAL A 198 14.91 -4.21 16.53
C VAL A 198 15.84 -4.46 17.71
N GLU A 199 17.10 -4.84 17.46
CA GLU A 199 18.08 -5.16 18.51
C GLU A 199 18.46 -3.94 19.35
N ASN A 200 18.56 -2.75 18.75
CA ASN A 200 18.85 -1.52 19.50
C ASN A 200 17.69 -1.05 20.41
N ALA A 201 16.51 -1.64 20.26
CA ALA A 201 15.33 -1.28 21.03
C ALA A 201 14.97 -2.28 22.14
N MET A 202 15.68 -3.41 22.18
CA MET A 202 15.64 -4.39 23.28
C MET A 202 16.60 -3.97 24.40
#